data_AF-Q6CSN9-F1
#
_entry.id   AF-Q6CSN9-F1
#
_cell.length_a   1.000
_cell.length_b   1.000
_cell.length_c   1.000
_cell.angle_alpha   90.00
_cell.angle_beta   90.00
_cell.angle_gamma   90.00
#
_symmetry.space_group_name_H-M   'P 1'
#
loop_
_entity.id
_entity.type
_entity.pdbx_description
1 polymer ?
#
loop_
_entity_poly.entity_id
_entity_poly.type
_entity_poly.pdbx_seq_one_letter_code
_entity_poly.pdbx_strand_id
1 'polypeptide(L)'
;MSKPEKDANDVHELLPVKEIPAPPYSEGGELGRDFSSNIILHSLRANKTCFNMVKITTVVACLLYGLALYELDIGFALFSIFMTTAVAFLFCLFPVLHAYDRNTEPSGSVFKDIGNALFFLKTIHDFKPSYIDMKQWDIVARVVNKHLYEAGSWPNNRFFYDGKRCQAMFIALVKKPTDPLLDDYISKANETLKISMDELWNSTAASSA
;
A
#
# COMPACT_ATOMS: atom_id res chain seq x y z
N MET A 1 -30.08 -41.62 39.55
CA MET A 1 -29.03 -41.72 38.52
C MET A 1 -29.17 -40.54 37.58
N SER A 2 -28.52 -39.45 37.96
CA SER A 2 -28.48 -38.16 37.26
C SER A 2 -27.42 -38.22 36.16
N LYS A 3 -27.80 -37.87 34.94
CA LYS A 3 -26.90 -37.76 33.79
C LYS A 3 -26.73 -36.26 33.51
N PRO A 4 -25.52 -35.69 33.62
CA PRO A 4 -25.35 -34.25 33.44
C PRO A 4 -25.19 -33.91 31.95
N GLU A 5 -25.84 -32.80 31.63
CA GLU A 5 -25.76 -31.93 30.48
C GLU A 5 -24.30 -31.50 30.24
N LYS A 6 -23.83 -31.63 29.00
CA LYS A 6 -22.45 -31.29 28.62
C LYS A 6 -22.51 -30.06 27.73
N ASP A 7 -22.36 -28.90 28.36
CA ASP A 7 -22.13 -27.62 27.71
C ASP A 7 -20.89 -27.72 26.80
N ALA A 8 -21.11 -27.49 25.51
CA ALA A 8 -20.06 -27.26 24.53
C ALA A 8 -19.77 -25.76 24.47
N ASN A 9 -19.06 -25.25 25.48
CA ASN A 9 -18.32 -23.99 25.34
C ASN A 9 -17.02 -24.29 24.60
N ASP A 10 -17.08 -24.17 23.27
CA ASP A 10 -15.92 -24.19 22.39
C ASP A 10 -15.16 -22.86 22.58
N VAL A 11 -14.37 -22.82 23.65
CA VAL A 11 -13.37 -21.76 23.86
C VAL A 11 -12.29 -22.04 22.82
N HIS A 12 -12.34 -21.30 21.71
CA HIS A 12 -11.19 -21.17 20.82
C HIS A 12 -10.01 -20.69 21.66
N GLU A 13 -9.16 -21.64 22.01
CA GLU A 13 -7.88 -21.45 22.68
C GLU A 13 -7.00 -20.64 21.72
N LEU A 14 -7.05 -19.32 21.88
CA LEU A 14 -6.18 -18.37 21.21
C LEU A 14 -4.74 -18.76 21.57
N LEU A 15 -4.04 -19.38 20.61
CA LEU A 15 -2.62 -19.67 20.74
C LEU A 15 -1.90 -18.37 21.14
N PRO A 16 -1.03 -18.41 22.17
CA PRO A 16 -0.31 -17.23 22.60
C PRO A 16 0.54 -16.74 21.43
N VAL A 17 0.23 -15.53 20.95
CA VAL A 17 1.05 -14.81 19.98
C VAL A 17 2.42 -14.70 20.60
N LYS A 18 3.37 -15.46 20.05
CA LYS A 18 4.76 -15.48 20.47
C LYS A 18 5.26 -14.03 20.44
N GLU A 19 5.54 -13.46 21.60
CA GLU A 19 6.13 -12.12 21.70
C GLU A 19 7.50 -12.17 21.02
N ILE A 20 7.53 -11.70 19.77
CA ILE A 20 8.76 -11.49 19.04
C ILE A 20 9.45 -10.28 19.68
N PRO A 21 10.69 -10.43 20.18
CA PRO A 21 11.41 -9.32 20.77
C PRO A 21 11.53 -8.19 19.74
N ALA A 22 11.10 -7.01 20.18
CA ALA A 22 11.30 -5.71 19.55
C ALA A 22 12.67 -5.62 18.83
N PRO A 23 12.74 -5.70 17.49
CA PRO A 23 14.01 -5.56 16.78
C PRO A 23 14.52 -4.12 16.94
N PRO A 24 15.85 -3.88 16.92
CA PRO A 24 16.42 -2.54 17.04
C PRO A 24 15.85 -1.63 15.94
N TYR A 25 15.04 -0.66 16.36
CA TYR A 25 14.06 0.06 15.53
C TYR A 25 14.64 1.10 14.55
N SER A 26 15.94 1.08 14.28
CA SER A 26 16.62 1.99 13.36
C SER A 26 17.13 1.33 12.08
N GLU A 27 17.09 0.00 11.94
CA GLU A 27 17.72 -0.69 10.81
C GLU A 27 16.80 -1.70 10.10
N GLY A 28 16.45 -1.39 8.84
CA GLY A 28 16.19 -2.43 7.84
C GLY A 28 14.97 -2.26 6.93
N GLY A 29 14.14 -1.24 7.14
CA GLY A 29 13.04 -0.93 6.23
C GLY A 29 13.38 0.17 5.23
N GLU A 30 13.09 -0.05 3.95
CA GLU A 30 13.24 0.97 2.91
C GLU A 30 11.90 1.62 2.59
N LEU A 31 11.89 2.92 2.31
CA LEU A 31 10.74 3.57 1.70
C LEU A 31 10.85 3.50 0.18
N GLY A 32 9.71 3.42 -0.50
CA GLY A 32 9.71 3.47 -1.97
C GLY A 32 10.36 4.74 -2.53
N ARG A 33 10.25 5.88 -1.81
CA ARG A 33 10.87 7.15 -2.20
C ARG A 33 12.41 7.16 -2.12
N ASP A 34 13.00 6.31 -1.29
CA ASP A 34 14.46 6.24 -1.11
C ASP A 34 15.14 5.64 -2.37
N PHE A 35 14.41 4.84 -3.14
CA PHE A 35 14.89 4.19 -4.35
C PHE A 35 14.52 4.94 -5.65
N SER A 36 13.40 5.65 -5.63
CA SER A 36 12.85 6.34 -6.79
C SER A 36 12.24 7.64 -6.34
N SER A 37 12.81 8.76 -6.78
CA SER A 37 12.20 10.09 -6.58
C SER A 37 10.82 10.21 -7.23
N ASN A 38 10.54 9.37 -8.23
CA ASN A 38 9.28 9.36 -8.94
C ASN A 38 8.37 8.23 -8.44
N ILE A 39 7.25 8.62 -7.82
CA ILE A 39 6.23 7.72 -7.27
C ILE A 39 5.57 6.85 -8.35
N ILE A 40 5.47 7.36 -9.58
CA ILE A 40 4.88 6.64 -10.72
C ILE A 40 5.82 5.51 -11.15
N LEU A 41 7.13 5.78 -11.20
CA LEU A 41 8.12 4.78 -11.58
C LEU A 41 8.22 3.67 -10.52
N HIS A 42 8.14 4.02 -9.23
CA HIS A 42 8.04 3.06 -8.14
C HIS A 42 6.83 2.15 -8.30
N SER A 43 5.67 2.77 -8.57
CA SER A 43 4.39 2.10 -8.77
C SER A 43 4.37 1.14 -9.97
N LEU A 44 4.99 1.53 -11.09
CA LEU A 44 5.13 0.70 -12.28
C LEU A 44 6.05 -0.51 -12.04
N ARG A 45 7.16 -0.31 -11.31
CA ARG A 45 8.08 -1.41 -10.97
C ARG A 45 7.52 -2.38 -9.93
N ALA A 46 6.70 -1.89 -9.00
CA ALA A 46 6.06 -2.72 -7.98
C ALA A 46 5.02 -3.68 -8.59
N ASN A 47 4.46 -3.36 -9.76
CA ASN A 47 3.41 -4.14 -10.40
C ASN A 47 3.94 -4.90 -11.64
N LYS A 48 4.34 -6.17 -11.43
CA LYS A 48 4.81 -7.07 -12.51
C LYS A 48 3.84 -7.16 -13.70
N THR A 49 2.53 -7.13 -13.45
CA THR A 49 1.50 -7.23 -14.49
C THR A 49 1.51 -6.01 -15.40
N CYS A 50 1.69 -4.80 -14.83
CA CYS A 50 1.73 -3.56 -15.60
C CYS A 50 2.94 -3.53 -16.54
N PHE A 51 4.12 -3.93 -16.04
CA PHE A 51 5.33 -4.00 -16.85
C PHE A 51 5.23 -5.03 -18.00
N ASN A 52 4.63 -6.19 -17.73
CA ASN A 52 4.40 -7.20 -18.76
C ASN A 52 3.39 -6.75 -19.83
N MET A 53 2.33 -6.02 -19.43
CA MET A 53 1.37 -5.44 -20.38
C MET A 53 2.04 -4.44 -21.32
N VAL A 54 2.86 -3.52 -20.79
CA VAL A 54 3.61 -2.56 -21.61
C VAL A 54 4.51 -3.28 -22.62
N LYS A 55 5.22 -4.34 -22.19
CA LYS A 55 6.07 -5.14 -23.09
C LYS A 55 5.27 -5.80 -24.22
N ILE A 56 4.15 -6.44 -23.91
CA ILE A 56 3.31 -7.11 -24.92
C ILE A 56 2.77 -6.09 -25.93
N THR A 57 2.25 -4.96 -25.45
CA THR A 57 1.71 -3.91 -26.32
C THR A 57 2.76 -3.33 -27.26
N THR A 58 3.98 -3.08 -26.80
CA THR A 58 5.07 -2.60 -27.66
C THR A 58 5.39 -3.61 -28.77
N VAL A 59 5.44 -4.90 -28.46
CA VAL A 59 5.70 -5.95 -29.46
C VAL A 59 4.57 -6.00 -30.49
N VAL A 60 3.31 -5.94 -30.06
CA VAL A 60 2.14 -5.94 -30.96
C VAL A 60 2.16 -4.70 -31.87
N ALA A 61 2.46 -3.52 -31.32
CA ALA A 61 2.56 -2.29 -32.11
C ALA A 61 3.68 -2.39 -33.17
N CYS A 62 4.84 -2.94 -32.82
CA CYS A 62 5.94 -3.15 -33.78
C CYS A 62 5.58 -4.15 -34.90
N LEU A 63 4.81 -5.19 -34.60
CA LEU A 63 4.35 -6.16 -35.61
C LEU A 63 3.34 -5.55 -36.56
N LEU A 64 2.35 -4.81 -36.03
CA LEU A 64 1.37 -4.09 -36.84
C LEU A 64 2.04 -3.02 -37.72
N TYR A 65 3.06 -2.36 -37.20
CA TYR A 65 3.89 -1.41 -37.93
C TYR A 65 4.61 -2.08 -39.13
N GLY A 66 5.25 -3.23 -38.91
CA GLY A 66 5.93 -3.97 -39.98
C GLY A 66 4.98 -4.42 -41.09
N LEU A 67 3.75 -4.80 -40.75
CA LEU A 67 2.73 -5.19 -41.72
C LEU A 67 2.19 -3.99 -42.52
N ALA A 68 2.03 -2.83 -41.89
CA ALA A 68 1.51 -1.62 -42.54
C ALA A 68 2.50 -0.99 -43.55
N LEU A 69 3.79 -1.29 -43.44
CA LEU A 69 4.81 -0.76 -44.36
C LEU A 69 5.06 -1.64 -45.59
N TYR A 70 4.45 -2.82 -45.67
CA TYR A 70 4.85 -3.82 -46.66
C TYR A 70 4.53 -3.41 -48.12
N GLU A 71 3.46 -2.65 -48.41
CA GLU A 71 3.15 -2.19 -49.80
C GLU A 71 2.29 -0.90 -49.90
N LEU A 72 2.58 0.17 -49.15
CA LEU A 72 1.68 1.34 -49.09
C LEU A 72 2.30 2.68 -49.54
N ASP A 73 1.46 3.51 -50.15
CA ASP A 73 1.74 4.89 -50.56
C ASP A 73 2.19 5.76 -49.35
N ILE A 74 3.10 6.70 -49.59
CA ILE A 74 3.80 7.51 -48.56
C ILE A 74 2.79 8.23 -47.66
N GLY A 75 1.70 8.75 -48.23
CA GLY A 75 0.66 9.44 -47.46
C GLY A 75 -0.05 8.53 -46.45
N PHE A 76 -0.34 7.30 -46.86
CA PHE A 76 -0.96 6.30 -45.99
C PHE A 76 0.04 5.79 -44.94
N ALA A 77 1.31 5.65 -45.30
CA ALA A 77 2.37 5.29 -44.37
C ALA A 77 2.51 6.34 -43.23
N LEU A 78 2.52 7.63 -43.56
CA LEU A 78 2.59 8.71 -42.55
C LEU A 78 1.35 8.76 -41.65
N PHE A 79 0.15 8.58 -42.21
CA PHE A 79 -1.08 8.50 -41.42
C PHE A 79 -1.08 7.28 -40.48
N SER A 80 -0.64 6.12 -40.98
CA SER A 80 -0.48 4.90 -40.19
C SER A 80 0.52 5.09 -39.04
N ILE A 81 1.65 5.76 -39.29
CA ILE A 81 2.64 6.10 -38.25
C ILE A 81 2.01 6.96 -37.15
N PHE A 82 1.29 8.02 -37.53
CA PHE A 82 0.65 8.91 -36.55
C PHE A 82 -0.41 8.18 -35.73
N MET A 83 -1.25 7.35 -36.37
CA MET A 83 -2.32 6.62 -35.68
C MET A 83 -1.76 5.54 -34.76
N THR A 84 -0.76 4.77 -35.20
CA THR A 84 -0.13 3.74 -34.37
C THR A 84 0.62 4.34 -33.17
N THR A 85 1.32 5.45 -33.36
CA THR A 85 1.98 6.16 -32.25
C THR A 85 0.99 6.77 -31.27
N ALA A 86 -0.11 7.38 -31.74
CA ALA A 86 -1.16 7.90 -30.88
C ALA A 86 -1.84 6.78 -30.08
N VAL A 87 -2.16 5.66 -30.72
CA VAL A 87 -2.74 4.48 -30.06
C VAL A 87 -1.75 3.91 -29.04
N ALA A 88 -0.49 3.70 -29.40
CA ALA A 88 0.54 3.25 -28.47
C ALA A 88 0.70 4.20 -27.27
N PHE A 89 0.64 5.51 -27.49
CA PHE A 89 0.69 6.50 -26.42
C PHE A 89 -0.51 6.39 -25.48
N LEU A 90 -1.74 6.28 -26.01
CA LEU A 90 -2.95 6.09 -25.21
C LEU A 90 -2.90 4.77 -24.42
N PHE A 91 -2.41 3.69 -25.04
CA PHE A 91 -2.21 2.41 -24.37
C PHE A 91 -1.07 2.41 -23.34
N CYS A 92 -0.11 3.33 -23.42
CA CYS A 92 0.90 3.54 -22.39
C CYS A 92 0.36 4.44 -21.26
N LEU A 93 -0.45 5.45 -21.60
CA LEU A 93 -1.06 6.33 -20.61
C LEU A 93 -2.10 5.60 -19.76
N PHE A 94 -2.90 4.71 -20.34
CA PHE A 94 -3.97 4.04 -19.59
C PHE A 94 -3.46 3.19 -18.41
N PRO A 95 -2.42 2.32 -18.55
CA PRO A 95 -1.80 1.62 -17.43
C PRO A 95 -1.10 2.56 -16.46
N VAL A 96 -0.55 3.68 -16.92
CA VAL A 96 0.08 4.69 -16.04
C VAL A 96 -0.97 5.42 -15.20
N LEU A 97 -2.09 5.83 -15.80
CA LEU A 97 -3.22 6.46 -15.12
C LEU A 97 -3.93 5.47 -14.20
N HIS A 98 -4.17 4.25 -14.65
CA HIS A 98 -4.75 3.19 -13.84
C HIS A 98 -3.79 2.75 -12.71
N ALA A 99 -2.47 2.74 -12.95
CA ALA A 99 -1.50 2.56 -11.88
C ALA A 99 -1.51 3.76 -10.93
N TYR A 100 -1.59 5.00 -11.42
CA TYR A 100 -1.69 6.19 -10.58
C TYR A 100 -2.91 6.11 -9.65
N ASP A 101 -4.09 5.78 -10.20
CA ASP A 101 -5.36 5.65 -9.49
C ASP A 101 -5.38 4.46 -8.51
N ARG A 102 -4.85 3.30 -8.92
CA ARG A 102 -4.65 2.17 -7.99
C ARG A 102 -3.58 2.40 -6.94
N ASN A 103 -2.65 3.34 -7.14
CA ASN A 103 -1.60 3.62 -6.16
C ASN A 103 -1.96 4.78 -5.22
N THR A 104 -3.06 5.48 -5.47
CA THR A 104 -3.70 6.33 -4.44
C THR A 104 -4.35 5.48 -3.34
N GLU A 105 -4.75 4.24 -3.64
CA GLU A 105 -5.21 3.29 -2.63
C GLU A 105 -4.12 2.25 -2.33
N PRO A 106 -3.40 2.34 -1.18
CA PRO A 106 -2.55 1.25 -0.74
C PRO A 106 -3.38 -0.05 -0.73
N SER A 107 -2.84 -1.09 -1.37
CA SER A 107 -3.60 -2.32 -1.66
C SER A 107 -4.06 -2.97 -0.37
N GLY A 108 -5.29 -2.67 0.06
CA GLY A 108 -5.88 -3.19 1.28
C GLY A 108 -6.01 -4.72 1.30
N SER A 109 -5.73 -5.39 0.18
CA SER A 109 -5.63 -6.84 0.10
C SER A 109 -4.56 -7.43 1.03
N VAL A 110 -3.44 -6.71 1.25
CA VAL A 110 -2.38 -7.16 2.18
C VAL A 110 -2.86 -7.18 3.62
N PHE A 111 -3.76 -6.26 3.97
CA PHE A 111 -4.36 -6.14 5.30
C PHE A 111 -5.69 -6.90 5.44
N LYS A 112 -6.07 -7.73 4.45
CA LYS A 112 -7.10 -8.75 4.66
C LYS A 112 -6.61 -9.88 5.57
N ASP A 113 -5.29 -10.09 5.60
CA ASP A 113 -4.65 -10.95 6.58
C ASP A 113 -4.67 -10.25 7.95
N ILE A 114 -5.31 -10.89 8.93
CA ILE A 114 -5.48 -10.36 10.28
C ILE A 114 -4.11 -10.14 10.95
N GLY A 115 -3.13 -11.01 10.70
CA GLY A 115 -1.78 -10.88 11.26
C GLY A 115 -1.07 -9.62 10.77
N ASN A 116 -1.14 -9.34 9.46
CA ASN A 116 -0.56 -8.12 8.89
C ASN A 116 -1.28 -6.86 9.41
N ALA A 117 -2.61 -6.90 9.53
CA ALA A 117 -3.41 -5.79 10.02
C ALA A 117 -3.15 -5.50 11.51
N LEU A 118 -3.06 -6.55 12.32
CA LEU A 118 -2.76 -6.46 13.75
C LEU A 118 -1.33 -5.96 13.98
N PHE A 119 -0.35 -6.47 13.22
CA PHE A 119 1.02 -5.96 13.29
C PHE A 119 1.08 -4.46 12.96
N PHE A 120 0.36 -4.04 11.92
CA PHE A 120 0.32 -2.64 11.52
C PHE A 120 -0.26 -1.72 12.61
N LEU A 121 -1.41 -2.09 13.18
CA LEU A 121 -2.05 -1.33 14.24
C LEU A 121 -1.22 -1.31 15.53
N LYS A 122 -0.63 -2.44 15.90
CA LYS A 122 0.30 -2.53 17.03
C LYS A 122 1.50 -1.61 16.82
N THR A 123 2.08 -1.60 15.63
CA THR A 123 3.20 -0.71 15.29
C THR A 123 2.79 0.76 15.45
N ILE A 124 1.60 1.16 14.98
CA ILE A 124 1.11 2.53 15.16
C ILE A 124 0.92 2.87 16.64
N HIS A 125 0.33 1.95 17.41
CA HIS A 125 0.16 2.13 18.85
C HIS A 125 1.49 2.29 19.59
N ASP A 126 2.50 1.51 19.23
CA ASP A 126 3.80 1.51 19.92
C ASP A 126 4.62 2.77 19.57
N PHE A 127 4.59 3.21 18.30
CA PHE A 127 5.32 4.39 17.85
C PHE A 127 4.60 5.71 18.14
N LYS A 128 3.28 5.67 18.36
CA LYS A 128 2.42 6.85 18.57
C LYS A 128 2.73 8.00 17.61
N PRO A 129 2.69 7.77 16.29
CA PRO A 129 3.01 8.81 15.33
C PRO A 129 2.01 9.96 15.43
N SER A 130 2.52 11.19 15.55
CA SER A 130 1.75 12.40 15.46
C SER A 130 1.08 12.51 14.10
N TYR A 131 -0.15 13.01 14.06
CA TYR A 131 -0.90 13.18 12.81
C TYR A 131 -0.16 14.01 11.75
N ILE A 132 0.69 14.96 12.16
CA ILE A 132 1.33 15.90 11.23
C ILE A 132 2.76 15.50 10.90
N ASP A 133 3.46 14.86 11.83
CA ASP A 133 4.87 14.54 11.64
C ASP A 133 5.04 13.33 10.72
N MET A 134 5.16 13.61 9.42
CA MET A 134 5.37 12.59 8.40
C MET A 134 6.66 11.79 8.62
N LYS A 135 7.65 12.30 9.36
CA LYS A 135 8.86 11.53 9.68
C LYS A 135 8.55 10.37 10.63
N GLN A 136 7.61 10.55 11.55
CA GLN A 136 7.17 9.47 12.44
C GLN A 136 6.39 8.40 11.65
N TRP A 137 5.55 8.84 10.71
CA TRP A 137 4.88 7.92 9.78
C TRP A 137 5.85 7.20 8.84
N ASP A 138 6.94 7.84 8.44
CA ASP A 138 8.00 7.21 7.67
C ASP A 138 8.67 6.08 8.44
N ILE A 139 8.87 6.24 9.76
CA ILE A 139 9.43 5.17 10.61
C ILE A 139 8.47 3.98 10.66
N VAL A 140 7.18 4.23 10.91
CA VAL A 140 6.14 3.18 10.90
C VAL A 140 6.12 2.48 9.54
N ALA A 141 6.13 3.25 8.44
CA ALA A 141 6.13 2.72 7.08
C ALA A 141 7.34 1.81 6.82
N ARG A 142 8.54 2.18 7.26
CA ARG A 142 9.74 1.34 7.14
C ARG A 142 9.60 0.02 7.89
N VAL A 143 9.14 0.07 9.14
CA VAL A 143 8.96 -1.12 9.99
C VAL A 143 7.96 -2.08 9.35
N VAL A 144 6.83 -1.56 8.87
CA VAL A 144 5.79 -2.36 8.24
C VAL A 144 6.24 -2.91 6.89
N ASN A 145 6.96 -2.12 6.09
CA ASN A 145 7.53 -2.57 4.82
C ASN A 145 8.46 -3.77 5.00
N LYS A 146 9.33 -3.72 6.02
CA LYS A 146 10.24 -4.81 6.37
C LYS A 146 9.44 -6.06 6.77
N HIS A 147 8.47 -5.91 7.66
CA HIS A 147 7.62 -7.00 8.12
C HIS A 147 6.87 -7.68 6.96
N LEU A 148 6.23 -6.90 6.08
CA LEU A 148 5.48 -7.43 4.94
C LEU A 148 6.36 -8.21 3.95
N TYR A 149 7.62 -7.81 3.80
CA TYR A 149 8.59 -8.53 2.97
C TYR A 149 9.05 -9.83 3.63
N GLU A 150 9.41 -9.78 4.91
CA GLU A 150 9.87 -10.95 5.67
C GLU A 150 8.75 -12.00 5.83
N ALA A 151 7.51 -11.56 5.98
CA ALA A 151 6.33 -12.44 6.03
C ALA A 151 5.93 -13.00 4.66
N GLY A 152 6.55 -12.56 3.56
CA GLY A 152 6.18 -12.94 2.19
C GLY A 152 4.85 -12.35 1.70
N SER A 153 4.20 -11.52 2.52
CA SER A 153 2.94 -10.81 2.22
C SER A 153 3.11 -9.78 1.09
N TRP A 154 4.33 -9.31 0.85
CA TRP A 154 4.68 -8.41 -0.26
C TRP A 154 6.02 -8.80 -0.90
N PRO A 155 6.15 -8.75 -2.24
CA PRO A 155 7.35 -9.23 -2.94
C PRO A 155 8.61 -8.37 -2.75
N ASN A 156 8.52 -7.21 -2.09
CA ASN A 156 9.67 -6.36 -1.80
C ASN A 156 9.52 -5.63 -0.46
N ASN A 157 10.60 -5.08 0.07
CA ASN A 157 10.61 -4.28 1.31
C ASN A 157 10.18 -2.82 1.11
N ARG A 158 9.32 -2.54 0.12
CA ARG A 158 8.96 -1.18 -0.33
C ARG A 158 7.46 -1.05 -0.63
N PHE A 159 6.62 -1.59 0.26
CA PHE A 159 5.17 -1.50 0.11
C PHE A 159 4.68 -0.03 0.17
N PHE A 160 4.98 0.66 1.26
CA PHE A 160 4.75 2.09 1.41
C PHE A 160 5.84 2.91 0.74
N TYR A 161 5.41 3.88 -0.07
CA TYR A 161 6.30 4.84 -0.70
C TYR A 161 6.83 5.88 0.29
N ASP A 162 5.96 6.34 1.19
CA ASP A 162 6.22 7.36 2.21
C ASP A 162 5.23 7.22 3.39
N GLY A 163 5.46 8.00 4.44
CA GLY A 163 4.61 8.10 5.61
C GLY A 163 3.19 8.60 5.31
N LYS A 164 3.02 9.42 4.26
CA LYS A 164 1.68 9.87 3.83
C LYS A 164 0.81 8.70 3.38
N ARG A 165 1.35 7.80 2.57
CA ARG A 165 0.62 6.58 2.16
C ARG A 165 0.38 5.64 3.33
N CYS A 166 1.32 5.55 4.26
CA CYS A 166 1.14 4.77 5.49
C CYS A 166 -0.03 5.31 6.33
N GLN A 167 -0.09 6.63 6.55
CA GLN A 167 -1.19 7.28 7.25
C GLN A 167 -2.52 7.11 6.52
N ALA A 168 -2.54 7.30 5.19
CA ALA A 168 -3.74 7.12 4.39
C ALA A 168 -4.30 5.69 4.49
N MET A 169 -3.42 4.67 4.53
CA MET A 169 -3.81 3.28 4.74
C MET A 169 -4.44 3.09 6.12
N PHE A 170 -3.85 3.67 7.17
CA PHE A 170 -4.43 3.60 8.51
C PHE A 170 -5.84 4.18 8.54
N ILE A 171 -6.04 5.39 7.98
CA ILE A 171 -7.35 6.02 7.89
C ILE A 171 -8.35 5.15 7.12
N ALA A 172 -7.91 4.54 6.02
CA ALA A 172 -8.77 3.65 5.23
C ALA A 172 -9.11 2.34 5.96
N LEU A 173 -8.20 1.82 6.79
CA LEU A 173 -8.44 0.62 7.61
C LEU A 173 -9.46 0.92 8.72
N VAL A 174 -9.31 2.04 9.42
CA VAL A 174 -10.24 2.48 10.49
C VAL A 174 -11.65 2.75 9.97
N LYS A 175 -11.78 3.22 8.72
CA LYS A 175 -13.08 3.57 8.11
C LYS A 175 -13.86 2.36 7.59
N LYS A 176 -13.21 1.22 7.32
CA LYS A 176 -13.88 0.04 6.76
C LYS A 176 -14.37 -0.87 7.89
N PRO A 177 -15.55 -1.51 7.74
CA PRO A 177 -15.99 -2.55 8.67
C PRO A 177 -14.92 -3.64 8.68
N THR A 178 -14.31 -3.86 9.84
CA THR A 178 -13.21 -4.79 10.01
C THR A 178 -13.63 -5.92 10.94
N ASP A 179 -12.84 -7.00 10.95
CA ASP A 179 -13.05 -8.13 11.86
C ASP A 179 -13.15 -7.63 13.32
N PRO A 180 -14.10 -8.13 14.14
CA PRO A 180 -14.26 -7.74 15.55
C PRO A 180 -12.97 -7.85 16.37
N LEU A 181 -12.05 -8.76 15.99
CA LEU A 181 -10.75 -8.90 16.65
C LEU A 181 -9.85 -7.67 16.47
N LEU A 182 -10.10 -6.85 15.45
CA LEU A 182 -9.33 -5.66 15.15
C LEU A 182 -9.90 -4.40 15.80
N ASP A 183 -11.15 -4.42 16.29
CA ASP A 183 -11.84 -3.24 16.80
C ASP A 183 -11.15 -2.61 18.01
N ASP A 184 -10.64 -3.42 18.96
CA ASP A 184 -9.91 -2.91 20.12
C ASP A 184 -8.61 -2.18 19.71
N TYR A 185 -7.88 -2.75 18.76
CA TYR A 185 -6.63 -2.16 18.24
C TYR A 185 -6.90 -0.92 17.39
N ILE A 186 -7.94 -0.94 16.55
CA ILE A 186 -8.41 0.22 15.78
C ILE A 186 -8.78 1.35 16.74
N SER A 187 -9.52 1.05 17.81
CA SER A 187 -9.93 2.05 18.81
C SER A 187 -8.72 2.69 19.49
N LYS A 188 -7.77 1.89 19.98
CA LYS A 188 -6.54 2.37 20.63
C LYS A 188 -5.66 3.21 19.71
N ALA A 189 -5.46 2.75 18.47
CA ALA A 189 -4.66 3.48 17.49
C ALA A 189 -5.34 4.80 17.08
N ASN A 190 -6.66 4.81 16.93
CA ASN A 190 -7.42 6.01 16.58
C ASN A 190 -7.46 7.03 17.73
N GLU A 191 -7.56 6.58 18.97
CA GLU A 191 -7.47 7.44 20.16
C GLU A 191 -6.11 8.14 20.24
N THR A 192 -5.02 7.39 20.02
CA THR A 192 -3.66 7.94 19.96
C THR A 192 -3.56 9.08 18.93
N LEU A 193 -4.18 8.88 17.76
CA LEU A 193 -4.21 9.88 16.70
C LEU A 193 -4.99 11.13 17.10
N LYS A 194 -6.17 10.96 17.72
CA LYS A 194 -7.03 12.05 18.18
C LYS A 194 -6.33 12.91 19.23
N ILE A 195 -5.68 12.28 20.21
CA ILE A 195 -4.89 12.98 21.22
C ILE A 195 -3.82 13.85 20.55
N SER A 196 -3.07 13.30 19.60
CA SER A 196 -2.03 14.06 18.88
C SER A 196 -2.60 15.26 18.10
N MET A 197 -3.83 15.14 17.60
CA MET A 197 -4.52 16.20 16.87
C MET A 197 -5.04 17.28 17.83
N ASP A 198 -5.62 16.90 18.96
CA ASP A 198 -6.13 17.83 19.97
C ASP A 198 -4.99 18.63 20.63
N GLU A 199 -3.85 17.99 20.90
CA GLU A 199 -2.62 18.66 21.38
C GLU A 199 -2.16 19.75 20.40
N LEU A 200 -2.19 19.46 19.09
CA LEU A 200 -1.86 20.45 18.07
C LEU A 200 -2.84 21.63 18.10
N TRP A 201 -4.15 21.37 18.07
CA TRP A 201 -5.15 22.44 18.05
C TRP A 201 -5.00 23.37 19.25
N ASN A 202 -4.77 22.80 20.43
CA ASN A 202 -4.54 23.55 21.66
C ASN A 202 -3.24 24.38 21.61
N SER A 203 -2.15 23.83 21.07
CA SER A 203 -0.88 24.56 20.91
C SER A 203 -1.00 25.72 19.91
N THR A 204 -1.76 25.53 18.82
CA THR A 204 -1.95 26.55 17.79
C THR A 204 -2.81 27.69 18.33
N ALA A 205 -3.89 27.38 19.04
CA ALA A 205 -4.75 28.38 19.68
C ALA A 205 -4.00 29.20 20.74
N ALA A 206 -3.11 28.56 21.51
CA ALA A 206 -2.29 29.23 22.52
C ALA A 206 -1.20 30.14 21.92
N SER A 207 -0.69 29.83 20.72
CA SER A 207 0.30 30.67 20.02
C SER A 207 -0.29 31.90 19.34
N SER A 208 -1.62 31.93 19.15
CA SER A 208 -2.37 33.00 18.51
C SER A 208 -3.04 33.99 19.47
N ALA A 209 -2.88 33.78 20.78
CA ALA A 209 -3.40 34.62 21.86
C ALA A 209 -2.28 35.41 22.53
#